data_AF-A0A0N8W0P7-F1
#
_entry.id   AF-A0A0N8W0P7-F1
#
_cell.length_a   1.000
_cell.length_b   1.000
_cell.length_c   1.000
_cell.angle_alpha   90.00
_cell.angle_beta   90.00
_cell.angle_gamma   90.00
#
_symmetry.space_group_name_H-M   'P 1'
#
loop_
_entity.id
_entity.type
_entity.pdbx_description
1 polymer ?
#
loop_
_entity_poly.entity_id
_entity_poly.type
_entity_poly.pdbx_seq_one_letter_code
_entity_poly.pdbx_strand_id
1 'polypeptide(L)'
;MARKRPAGKRKAALQTLILCQGTVTEPTYFAYMQRCWKSRAIKIKAHHETPLKLVQHAQRLARDEHYERVFIVVDEDDSRNELLPAIHQCQRASTKKCSFELITSHICFEVWLLAHAREVPSSASHRPLLARLVREAGLVDKQSPKHLHADFPYLLWQEAQKRIPVLETNSLGEHPATAVPVVLEALRAAQGATP
;
A
#
# COMPACT_ATOMS: atom_id res chain seq x y z
N MET A 1 25.24 46.12 7.14
CA MET A 1 25.15 44.90 7.98
C MET A 1 23.88 44.13 7.62
N ALA A 2 24.00 43.00 6.92
CA ALA A 2 22.83 42.20 6.52
C ALA A 2 22.47 41.19 7.61
N ARG A 3 21.27 41.31 8.17
CA ARG A 3 20.77 40.49 9.28
C ARG A 3 20.37 39.11 8.74
N LYS A 4 21.20 38.09 8.98
CA LYS A 4 20.90 36.68 8.68
C LYS A 4 19.63 36.28 9.45
N ARG A 5 18.54 35.98 8.73
CA ARG A 5 17.34 35.38 9.31
C ARG A 5 17.69 33.99 9.86
N PRO A 6 17.32 33.65 11.10
CA PRO A 6 17.57 32.31 11.62
C PRO A 6 16.80 31.30 10.77
N ALA A 7 17.51 30.30 10.23
CA ALA A 7 16.91 29.17 9.58
C ALA A 7 16.03 28.45 10.60
N GLY A 8 14.72 28.68 10.53
CA GLY A 8 13.76 27.96 11.36
C GLY A 8 14.01 26.47 11.14
N LYS A 9 14.26 25.73 12.23
CA LYS A 9 14.28 24.26 12.20
C LYS A 9 12.98 23.81 11.57
N ARG A 10 13.01 23.45 10.28
CA ARG A 10 11.88 22.84 9.59
C ARG A 10 11.54 21.63 10.44
N LYS A 11 10.39 21.64 11.12
CA LYS A 11 9.85 20.45 11.80
C LYS A 11 10.00 19.34 10.77
N ALA A 12 10.77 18.29 11.08
CA ALA A 12 10.98 17.19 10.14
C ALA A 12 9.58 16.76 9.68
N ALA A 13 9.32 16.85 8.37
CA ALA A 13 8.02 16.48 7.84
C ALA A 13 7.73 15.06 8.31
N LEU A 14 6.58 14.86 8.94
CA LEU A 14 6.18 13.58 9.50
C LEU A 14 6.15 12.55 8.37
N GLN A 15 7.05 11.58 8.38
CA GLN A 15 7.23 10.68 7.24
C GLN A 15 6.36 9.43 7.40
N THR A 16 5.68 9.03 6.34
CA THR A 16 5.05 7.71 6.22
C THR A 16 5.91 6.81 5.33
N LEU A 17 6.11 5.57 5.73
CA LEU A 17 6.72 4.53 4.90
C LEU A 17 5.60 3.63 4.34
N ILE A 18 5.63 3.34 3.05
CA ILE A 18 4.87 2.26 2.40
C ILE A 18 5.90 1.25 1.92
N LEU A 19 5.92 0.07 2.52
CA LEU A 19 6.80 -1.03 2.15
C LEU A 19 5.97 -2.11 1.45
N CYS A 20 6.17 -2.23 0.14
CA CYS A 20 5.47 -3.20 -0.71
C CYS A 20 6.25 -4.53 -0.75
N GLN A 21 5.54 -5.65 -0.67
CA GLN A 21 6.13 -6.97 -0.85
C GLN A 21 6.40 -7.24 -2.33
N GLY A 22 5.44 -6.89 -3.20
CA GLY A 22 5.60 -6.88 -4.64
C GLY A 22 6.57 -5.79 -5.10
N THR A 23 7.43 -6.09 -6.07
CA THR A 23 8.49 -5.18 -6.52
C THR A 23 8.13 -4.33 -7.74
N VAL A 24 6.96 -4.56 -8.35
CA VAL A 24 6.54 -3.88 -9.58
C VAL A 24 5.16 -3.25 -9.42
N THR A 25 4.10 -4.06 -9.35
CA THR A 25 2.71 -3.60 -9.42
C THR A 25 2.35 -2.64 -8.27
N GLU A 26 2.49 -3.09 -7.03
CA GLU A 26 2.19 -2.31 -5.82
C GLU A 26 2.96 -0.97 -5.76
N PRO A 27 4.32 -0.94 -5.84
CA PRO A 27 5.04 0.32 -5.74
C PRO A 27 4.73 1.25 -6.92
N THR A 28 4.48 0.71 -8.13
CA THR A 28 4.07 1.51 -9.29
C THR A 28 2.71 2.18 -9.03
N TYR A 29 1.74 1.42 -8.48
CA TYR A 29 0.43 1.93 -8.15
C TYR A 29 0.50 3.07 -7.14
N PHE A 30 1.17 2.85 -6.01
CA PHE A 30 1.27 3.86 -4.96
C PHE A 30 2.11 5.08 -5.40
N ALA A 31 3.18 4.88 -6.19
CA ALA A 31 3.99 5.99 -6.70
C ALA A 31 3.19 6.88 -7.66
N TYR A 32 2.32 6.30 -8.49
CA TYR A 32 1.41 7.07 -9.32
C TYR A 32 0.48 7.94 -8.47
N MET A 33 -0.19 7.35 -7.47
CA MET A 33 -1.11 8.06 -6.57
C MET A 33 -0.40 9.17 -5.79
N GLN A 34 0.80 8.88 -5.28
CA GLN A 34 1.66 9.85 -4.60
C GLN A 34 1.98 11.06 -5.49
N ARG A 35 2.30 10.82 -6.76
CA ARG A 35 2.59 11.89 -7.73
C ARG A 35 1.36 12.73 -8.03
N CYS A 36 0.19 12.11 -8.20
CA CYS A 36 -1.07 12.80 -8.44
C CYS A 36 -1.43 13.75 -7.27
N TRP A 37 -1.23 13.32 -6.03
CA TRP A 37 -1.56 14.12 -4.84
C TRP A 37 -0.38 14.92 -4.29
N LYS A 38 0.79 14.88 -4.93
CA LYS A 38 2.00 15.59 -4.49
C LYS A 38 2.33 15.30 -3.02
N SER A 39 2.16 14.06 -2.58
CA SER A 39 2.31 13.65 -1.17
C SER A 39 3.78 13.47 -0.80
N ARG A 40 4.47 14.60 -0.56
CA ARG A 40 5.93 14.66 -0.37
C ARG A 40 6.44 14.02 0.92
N ALA A 41 5.56 13.76 1.88
CA ALA A 41 5.91 13.21 3.18
C ALA A 41 5.88 11.66 3.20
N ILE A 42 5.78 11.01 2.04
CA ILE A 42 5.65 9.56 1.94
C ILE A 42 6.86 8.97 1.21
N LYS A 43 7.39 7.87 1.72
CA LYS A 43 8.44 7.07 1.09
C LYS A 43 7.86 5.72 0.71
N ILE A 44 8.03 5.35 -0.55
CA ILE A 44 7.61 4.04 -1.06
C ILE A 44 8.88 3.23 -1.30
N LYS A 45 8.95 2.04 -0.71
CA LYS A 45 10.01 1.06 -0.90
C LYS A 45 9.37 -0.28 -1.26
N ALA A 46 10.13 -1.13 -1.92
CA ALA A 46 9.72 -2.50 -2.20
C ALA A 46 10.81 -3.47 -1.78
N HIS A 47 10.41 -4.59 -1.19
CA HIS A 47 11.33 -5.64 -0.78
C HIS A 47 10.61 -6.99 -0.79
N HIS A 48 11.06 -7.90 -1.65
CA HIS A 48 10.46 -9.22 -1.75
C HIS A 48 10.98 -10.13 -0.64
N GLU A 49 10.15 -10.33 0.38
CA GLU A 49 10.39 -11.27 1.48
C GLU A 49 9.06 -11.79 2.03
N THR A 50 9.13 -12.75 2.96
CA THR A 50 7.94 -13.21 3.69
C THR A 50 7.34 -12.09 4.56
N PRO A 51 6.02 -12.13 4.89
CA PRO A 51 5.38 -11.08 5.68
C PRO A 51 6.13 -10.76 6.98
N LEU A 52 6.55 -11.77 7.75
CA LEU A 52 7.22 -11.57 9.03
C LEU A 52 8.58 -10.88 8.87
N LYS A 53 9.39 -11.31 7.90
CA LYS A 53 10.68 -10.70 7.59
C LYS A 53 10.51 -9.27 7.06
N LEU A 54 9.43 -9.00 6.33
CA LEU A 54 9.10 -7.67 5.84
C LEU A 54 8.81 -6.72 7.01
N VAL A 55 8.07 -7.16 8.04
CA VAL A 55 7.89 -6.38 9.28
C VAL A 55 9.23 -6.10 9.96
N GLN A 56 10.12 -7.11 10.08
CA GLN A 56 11.45 -6.92 10.67
C GLN A 56 12.31 -5.94 9.86
N HIS A 57 12.22 -5.99 8.52
CA HIS A 57 12.88 -5.02 7.65
C HIS A 57 12.33 -3.61 7.87
N ALA A 58 11.01 -3.45 7.93
CA ALA A 58 10.36 -2.17 8.20
C ALA A 58 10.79 -1.57 9.55
N GLN A 59 10.92 -2.38 10.60
CA GLN A 59 11.42 -1.94 11.90
C GLN A 59 12.86 -1.42 11.82
N ARG A 60 13.73 -2.07 11.04
CA ARG A 60 15.10 -1.58 10.82
C ARG A 60 15.08 -0.20 10.16
N LEU A 61 14.31 -0.05 9.08
CA LEU A 61 14.15 1.22 8.38
C LEU A 61 13.63 2.34 9.29
N ALA A 62 12.69 2.03 10.18
CA ALA A 62 12.12 2.99 11.13
C ALA A 62 13.01 3.33 12.32
N ARG A 63 14.11 2.61 12.54
CA ARG A 63 15.17 3.02 13.47
C ARG A 63 16.15 3.98 12.80
N ASP A 64 16.47 3.74 11.53
CA ASP A 64 17.44 4.53 10.77
C ASP A 64 16.84 5.88 10.33
N GLU A 65 15.53 5.89 10.05
CA GLU A 65 14.78 7.06 9.60
C GLU A 65 13.55 7.28 10.49
N HIS A 66 13.16 8.53 10.72
CA HIS A 66 12.01 8.84 11.57
C HIS A 66 10.70 8.76 10.77
N TYR A 67 9.89 7.73 11.02
CA TYR A 67 8.52 7.59 10.51
C TYR A 67 7.49 7.69 11.63
N GLU A 68 6.33 8.26 11.31
CA GLU A 68 5.15 8.23 12.18
C GLU A 68 4.19 7.08 11.87
N ARG A 69 4.21 6.62 10.62
CA ARG A 69 3.37 5.53 10.16
C ARG A 69 4.14 4.68 9.18
N VAL A 70 4.02 3.37 9.33
CA VAL A 70 4.65 2.38 8.48
C VAL A 70 3.58 1.41 8.00
N PHE A 71 3.25 1.49 6.72
CA PHE A 71 2.40 0.53 6.04
C PHE A 71 3.25 -0.57 5.43
N ILE A 72 2.85 -1.81 5.65
CA ILE A 72 3.51 -3.00 5.10
C ILE A 72 2.45 -3.71 4.25
N VAL A 73 2.58 -3.62 2.93
CA VAL A 73 1.61 -4.16 1.98
C VAL A 73 2.03 -5.58 1.61
N VAL A 74 1.12 -6.53 1.84
CA VAL A 74 1.35 -7.97 1.62
C VAL A 74 0.12 -8.62 1.01
N ASP A 75 0.35 -9.70 0.27
CA ASP A 75 -0.71 -10.56 -0.26
C ASP A 75 -1.06 -11.66 0.76
N GLU A 76 -2.34 -12.01 0.90
CA GLU A 76 -2.75 -12.99 1.92
C GLU A 76 -2.32 -14.43 1.61
N ASP A 77 -2.20 -14.80 0.33
CA ASP A 77 -1.80 -16.18 0.03
C ASP A 77 -0.30 -16.44 0.22
N ASP A 78 0.52 -15.38 0.30
CA ASP A 78 1.92 -15.49 0.66
C ASP A 78 2.04 -15.94 2.12
N SER A 79 2.67 -17.09 2.35
CA SER A 79 2.91 -17.69 3.66
C SER A 79 1.80 -17.37 4.67
N ARG A 80 0.55 -17.81 4.40
CA ARG A 80 -0.62 -17.51 5.26
C ARG A 80 -0.37 -17.77 6.76
N ASN A 81 0.49 -18.74 7.06
CA ASN A 81 0.96 -19.06 8.41
C ASN A 81 1.80 -17.95 9.09
N GLU A 82 2.40 -17.03 8.33
CA GLU A 82 3.18 -15.90 8.80
C GLU A 82 2.38 -14.61 8.97
N LEU A 83 1.18 -14.49 8.41
CA LEU A 83 0.39 -13.27 8.51
C LEU A 83 -0.05 -12.94 9.94
N LEU A 84 -0.57 -13.92 10.68
CA LEU A 84 -0.92 -13.73 12.09
C LEU A 84 0.31 -13.34 12.95
N PRO A 85 1.45 -14.04 12.85
CA PRO A 85 2.70 -13.57 13.45
C PRO A 85 3.12 -12.15 13.03
N ALA A 86 2.97 -11.79 11.75
CA ALA A 86 3.31 -10.47 11.24
C ALA A 86 2.40 -9.38 11.82
N ILE A 87 1.09 -9.64 11.93
CA ILE A 87 0.11 -8.76 12.59
C ILE A 87 0.50 -8.52 14.05
N HIS A 88 0.76 -9.59 14.80
CA HIS A 88 1.20 -9.47 16.20
C HIS A 88 2.51 -8.69 16.31
N GLN A 89 3.44 -8.90 15.38
CA GLN A 89 4.72 -8.17 15.36
C GLN A 89 4.52 -6.68 15.03
N CYS A 90 3.59 -6.31 14.15
CA CYS A 90 3.23 -4.93 13.87
C CYS A 90 2.64 -4.25 15.11
N GLN A 91 1.71 -4.92 15.80
CA GLN A 91 1.12 -4.42 17.05
C GLN A 91 2.18 -4.21 18.13
N ARG A 92 3.12 -5.16 18.29
CA ARG A 92 4.23 -5.05 19.27
C ARG A 92 5.23 -3.95 18.92
N ALA A 93 5.48 -3.71 17.64
CA ALA A 93 6.41 -2.67 17.17
C ALA A 93 5.81 -1.26 17.23
N SER A 94 4.48 -1.17 17.22
CA SER A 94 3.76 0.10 17.28
C SER A 94 3.97 0.82 18.61
N THR A 95 4.21 2.12 18.54
CA THR A 95 4.38 3.00 19.70
C THR A 95 3.53 4.26 19.53
N LYS A 96 3.46 5.11 20.56
CA LYS A 96 2.80 6.43 20.46
C LYS A 96 3.41 7.35 19.39
N LYS A 97 4.62 7.08 18.91
CA LYS A 97 5.34 7.92 17.94
C LYS A 97 5.38 7.33 16.53
N CYS A 98 5.17 6.02 16.39
CA CYS A 98 5.27 5.31 15.12
C CYS A 98 4.33 4.10 15.13
N SER A 99 3.34 4.07 14.25
CA SER A 99 2.47 2.91 14.05
C SER A 99 3.00 2.00 12.93
N PHE A 100 2.85 0.69 13.12
CA PHE A 100 3.08 -0.34 12.12
C PHE A 100 1.75 -1.00 11.76
N GLU A 101 1.42 -0.97 10.49
CA GLU A 101 0.11 -1.37 9.96
C GLU A 101 0.32 -2.31 8.77
N LEU A 102 -0.08 -3.57 8.95
CA LEU A 102 -0.13 -4.54 7.87
C LEU A 102 -1.36 -4.28 7.00
N ILE A 103 -1.14 -4.17 5.69
CA ILE A 103 -2.14 -3.92 4.67
C ILE A 103 -2.24 -5.18 3.83
N THR A 104 -3.32 -5.93 4.01
CA THR A 104 -3.57 -7.20 3.36
C THR A 104 -4.51 -7.03 2.17
N SER A 105 -4.22 -7.73 1.07
CA SER A 105 -5.17 -7.97 0.00
C SER A 105 -5.49 -9.47 -0.04
N HIS A 106 -6.76 -9.81 0.09
CA HIS A 106 -7.17 -11.21 0.14
C HIS A 106 -6.85 -11.90 -1.18
N ILE A 107 -6.19 -13.06 -1.08
CA ILE A 107 -5.42 -13.74 -2.12
C ILE A 107 -4.25 -12.88 -2.60
N CYS A 108 -4.49 -11.80 -3.34
CA CYS A 108 -3.43 -10.97 -3.89
C CYS A 108 -3.88 -9.56 -4.30
N PHE A 109 -2.93 -8.66 -4.55
CA PHE A 109 -3.16 -7.27 -4.93
C PHE A 109 -4.08 -7.10 -6.15
N GLU A 110 -4.16 -8.09 -7.04
CA GLU A 110 -5.07 -8.12 -8.19
C GLU A 110 -6.55 -8.00 -7.82
N VAL A 111 -6.99 -8.37 -6.61
CA VAL A 111 -8.39 -8.11 -6.18
C VAL A 111 -8.69 -6.62 -6.15
N TRP A 112 -7.74 -5.81 -5.69
CA TRP A 112 -7.86 -4.36 -5.67
C TRP A 112 -7.84 -3.79 -7.08
N LEU A 113 -6.98 -4.31 -7.96
CA LEU A 113 -6.96 -3.89 -9.37
C LEU A 113 -8.30 -4.20 -10.06
N LEU A 114 -8.84 -5.41 -9.90
CA LEU A 114 -10.10 -5.79 -10.54
C LEU A 114 -11.27 -4.90 -10.09
N ALA A 115 -11.28 -4.48 -8.81
CA ALA A 115 -12.27 -3.55 -8.26
C ALA A 115 -12.36 -2.22 -9.03
N HIS A 116 -11.26 -1.74 -9.63
CA HIS A 116 -11.27 -0.54 -10.47
C HIS A 116 -12.12 -0.69 -11.73
N ALA A 117 -12.27 -1.89 -12.26
CA ALA A 117 -13.10 -2.16 -13.44
C ALA A 117 -14.52 -2.59 -13.06
N ARG A 118 -14.68 -3.45 -12.05
CA ARG A 118 -15.95 -4.11 -11.72
C ARG A 118 -15.93 -4.74 -10.33
N GLU A 119 -17.08 -5.21 -9.86
CA GLU A 119 -17.16 -6.04 -8.65
C GLU A 119 -16.30 -7.31 -8.76
N VAL A 120 -15.62 -7.65 -7.66
CA VAL A 120 -14.78 -8.85 -7.59
C VAL A 120 -15.68 -10.05 -7.29
N PRO A 121 -15.76 -11.06 -8.17
CA PRO A 121 -16.58 -12.23 -7.90
C PRO A 121 -16.03 -13.04 -6.74
N SER A 122 -16.88 -13.51 -5.83
CA SER A 122 -16.48 -14.46 -4.76
C SER A 122 -15.93 -15.77 -5.32
N SER A 123 -16.26 -16.12 -6.57
CA SER A 123 -15.69 -17.27 -7.26
C SER A 123 -14.25 -17.06 -7.76
N ALA A 124 -13.73 -15.82 -7.77
CA ALA A 124 -12.37 -15.49 -8.16
C ALA A 124 -11.34 -15.80 -7.04
N SER A 125 -11.37 -17.04 -6.54
CA SER A 125 -10.77 -17.45 -5.26
C SER A 125 -9.31 -17.92 -5.34
N HIS A 126 -8.60 -17.62 -6.43
CA HIS A 126 -7.19 -17.98 -6.60
C HIS A 126 -6.47 -17.06 -7.59
N ARG A 127 -5.16 -16.86 -7.39
CA ARG A 127 -4.33 -15.91 -8.16
C ARG A 127 -4.46 -16.03 -9.68
N PRO A 128 -4.40 -17.23 -10.30
CA PRO A 128 -4.45 -17.35 -11.76
C PRO A 128 -5.75 -16.81 -12.36
N LEU A 129 -6.89 -17.02 -11.69
CA LEU A 129 -8.17 -16.51 -12.14
C LEU A 129 -8.26 -14.98 -11.99
N LEU A 130 -7.79 -14.44 -10.87
CA LEU A 130 -7.72 -12.98 -10.68
C LEU A 130 -6.82 -12.31 -11.73
N ALA A 131 -5.62 -12.83 -11.95
CA ALA A 131 -4.71 -12.33 -12.98
C ALA A 131 -5.32 -12.36 -14.39
N ARG A 132 -6.05 -13.45 -14.71
CA ARG A 132 -6.80 -13.56 -15.96
C ARG A 132 -7.87 -12.47 -16.08
N LEU A 133 -8.68 -12.28 -15.05
CA LEU A 133 -9.76 -11.28 -15.03
C LEU A 133 -9.23 -9.84 -15.13
N VAL A 134 -8.14 -9.53 -14.43
CA VAL A 134 -7.45 -8.24 -14.53
C VAL A 134 -6.93 -7.98 -15.94
N ARG A 135 -6.36 -9.01 -16.59
CA ARG A 135 -5.92 -8.92 -17.99
C ARG A 135 -7.08 -8.75 -18.97
N GLU A 136 -8.17 -9.52 -18.81
CA GLU A 136 -9.37 -9.42 -19.64
C GLU A 136 -10.05 -8.04 -19.49
N ALA A 137 -9.97 -7.43 -18.31
CA ALA A 137 -10.45 -6.07 -18.05
C ALA A 137 -9.52 -4.97 -18.62
N GLY A 138 -8.37 -5.32 -19.21
CA GLY A 138 -7.44 -4.36 -19.79
C GLY A 138 -6.71 -3.47 -18.77
N LEU A 139 -6.59 -3.92 -17.52
CA LEU A 139 -6.00 -3.14 -16.43
C LEU A 139 -4.47 -3.25 -16.35
N VAL A 140 -3.89 -4.25 -17.01
CA VAL A 140 -2.44 -4.49 -17.08
C VAL A 140 -1.97 -4.50 -18.53
N ASP A 141 -0.69 -4.27 -18.72
CA ASP A 141 -0.06 -4.39 -20.02
C ASP A 141 -0.15 -5.83 -20.55
N LYS A 142 -0.46 -5.98 -21.85
CA LYS A 142 -0.68 -7.29 -22.48
C LYS A 142 0.60 -8.12 -22.57
N GLN A 143 1.75 -7.47 -22.74
CA GLN A 143 3.05 -8.11 -22.88
C GLN A 143 3.78 -8.23 -21.54
N SER A 144 3.45 -7.34 -20.60
CA SER A 144 4.07 -7.25 -19.28
C SER A 144 3.01 -7.18 -18.16
N PRO A 145 2.35 -8.30 -17.79
CA PRO A 145 1.21 -8.30 -16.87
C PRO A 145 1.46 -7.76 -15.46
N LYS A 146 2.74 -7.57 -15.08
CA LYS A 146 3.13 -6.91 -13.81
C LYS A 146 3.09 -5.38 -13.88
N HIS A 147 2.89 -4.82 -15.07
CA HIS A 147 2.78 -3.38 -15.28
C HIS A 147 1.33 -3.01 -15.52
N LEU A 148 0.89 -1.94 -14.87
CA LEU A 148 -0.45 -1.40 -15.06
C LEU A 148 -0.56 -0.77 -16.45
N HIS A 149 -1.74 -0.88 -17.06
CA HIS A 149 -2.02 -0.26 -18.35
C HIS A 149 -1.90 1.27 -18.25
N ALA A 150 -1.53 1.94 -19.35
CA ALA A 150 -1.38 3.40 -19.37
C ALA A 150 -2.67 4.14 -18.97
N ASP A 151 -3.82 3.59 -19.39
CA ASP A 151 -5.15 4.13 -19.08
C ASP A 151 -5.77 3.58 -17.80
N PHE A 152 -4.97 2.97 -16.90
CA PHE A 152 -5.50 2.45 -15.64
C PHE A 152 -6.21 3.57 -14.84
N PRO A 153 -7.44 3.36 -14.33
CA PRO A 153 -8.27 4.44 -13.80
C PRO A 153 -7.95 4.80 -12.33
N TYR A 154 -6.68 5.09 -12.03
CA TYR A 154 -6.16 5.34 -10.67
C TYR A 154 -7.02 6.28 -9.82
N LEU A 155 -7.49 7.39 -10.42
CA LEU A 155 -8.21 8.44 -9.70
C LEU A 155 -9.67 8.06 -9.35
N LEU A 156 -10.20 6.98 -9.93
CA LEU A 156 -11.52 6.42 -9.62
C LEU A 156 -11.47 5.41 -8.46
N TRP A 157 -10.41 5.43 -7.65
CA TRP A 157 -10.22 4.50 -6.53
C TRP A 157 -11.38 4.47 -5.52
N GLN A 158 -12.11 5.57 -5.34
CA GLN A 158 -13.29 5.60 -4.46
C GLN A 158 -14.46 4.78 -5.03
N GLU A 159 -14.58 4.68 -6.36
CA GLU A 159 -15.54 3.78 -7.00
C GLU A 159 -15.08 2.33 -6.88
N ALA A 160 -13.77 2.07 -6.95
CA ALA A 160 -13.21 0.75 -6.67
C ALA A 160 -13.51 0.30 -5.23
N GLN A 161 -13.35 1.20 -4.26
CA GLN A 161 -13.65 0.95 -2.84
C GLN A 161 -15.12 0.54 -2.61
N LYS A 162 -16.07 1.06 -3.39
CA LYS A 162 -17.50 0.66 -3.28
C LYS A 162 -17.77 -0.75 -3.79
N ARG A 163 -16.86 -1.33 -4.57
CA ARG A 163 -17.01 -2.63 -5.26
C ARG A 163 -16.29 -3.78 -4.55
N ILE A 164 -15.64 -3.51 -3.42
CA ILE A 164 -14.92 -4.51 -2.65
C ILE A 164 -15.01 -4.20 -1.15
N PRO A 165 -15.28 -5.19 -0.29
CA PRO A 165 -15.15 -5.04 1.16
C PRO A 165 -13.78 -4.49 1.57
N VAL A 166 -13.81 -3.44 2.40
CA VAL A 166 -12.59 -2.81 2.94
C VAL A 166 -12.29 -3.40 4.31
N LEU A 167 -11.07 -3.87 4.49
CA LEU A 167 -10.57 -4.40 5.76
C LEU A 167 -9.96 -3.29 6.61
N GLU A 168 -10.03 -3.48 7.91
CA GLU A 168 -9.19 -2.75 8.86
C GLU A 168 -7.72 -3.17 8.70
N THR A 169 -6.79 -2.28 9.04
CA THR A 169 -5.36 -2.66 9.08
C THR A 169 -5.10 -3.73 10.13
N ASN A 170 -4.02 -4.50 9.96
CA ASN A 170 -3.65 -5.55 10.91
C ASN A 170 -4.76 -6.62 11.10
N SER A 171 -5.59 -6.84 10.08
CA SER A 171 -6.66 -7.82 10.08
C SER A 171 -6.58 -8.77 8.88
N LEU A 172 -7.25 -9.91 9.01
CA LEU A 172 -7.47 -10.87 7.93
C LEU A 172 -8.96 -10.90 7.61
N GLY A 173 -9.30 -11.04 6.34
CA GLY A 173 -10.67 -11.01 5.84
C GLY A 173 -11.05 -12.26 5.07
N GLU A 174 -12.30 -12.31 4.62
CA GLU A 174 -12.78 -13.30 3.65
C GLU A 174 -12.68 -12.77 2.22
N HIS A 175 -12.56 -13.68 1.25
CA HIS A 175 -12.54 -13.31 -0.17
C HIS A 175 -13.90 -12.75 -0.64
N PRO A 176 -13.95 -11.65 -1.40
CA PRO A 176 -12.88 -10.69 -1.69
C PRO A 176 -12.81 -9.57 -0.66
N ALA A 177 -11.61 -9.15 -0.26
CA ALA A 177 -11.44 -7.99 0.62
C ALA A 177 -10.02 -7.40 0.52
N THR A 178 -9.86 -6.13 0.89
CA THR A 178 -8.53 -5.48 0.92
C THR A 178 -8.48 -4.29 1.90
N ALA A 179 -7.32 -4.05 2.50
CA ALA A 179 -7.03 -2.86 3.31
C ALA A 179 -6.37 -1.71 2.52
N VAL A 180 -6.13 -1.87 1.21
CA VAL A 180 -5.44 -0.88 0.36
C VAL A 180 -6.03 0.54 0.43
N PRO A 181 -7.37 0.74 0.52
CA PRO A 181 -7.95 2.08 0.67
C PRO A 181 -7.37 2.89 1.83
N VAL A 182 -6.96 2.26 2.94
CA VAL A 182 -6.34 2.95 4.09
C VAL A 182 -5.03 3.65 3.69
N VAL A 183 -4.23 3.01 2.82
CA VAL A 183 -2.99 3.60 2.29
C VAL A 183 -3.30 4.79 1.39
N LEU A 184 -4.37 4.71 0.59
CA LEU A 184 -4.81 5.80 -0.29
C LEU A 184 -5.32 7.00 0.50
N GLU A 185 -6.06 6.77 1.58
CA GLU A 185 -6.49 7.83 2.49
C GLU A 185 -5.29 8.53 3.13
N ALA A 186 -4.27 7.78 3.56
CA ALA A 186 -3.04 8.36 4.09
C ALA A 186 -2.25 9.14 3.04
N LEU A 187 -2.16 8.62 1.81
CA LEU A 187 -1.57 9.32 0.67
C LEU A 187 -2.31 10.63 0.38
N ARG A 188 -3.64 10.63 0.42
CA ARG A 188 -4.49 11.82 0.21
C ARG A 188 -4.37 12.81 1.37
N ALA A 189 -4.31 12.35 2.61
CA ALA A 189 -4.15 13.22 3.79
C ALA A 189 -2.77 13.90 3.80
N ALA A 190 -1.75 13.25 3.26
CA ALA A 190 -0.41 13.82 3.08
C ALA A 190 -0.28 14.73 1.85
N GLN A 191 -1.39 15.02 1.14
CA GLN A 191 -1.41 15.96 0.02
C GLN A 191 -0.92 17.33 0.49
N GLY A 192 0.14 17.82 -0.14
CA GLY A 192 0.61 19.17 0.12
C GLY A 192 -0.41 20.20 -0.39
N ALA A 193 -0.60 21.28 0.37
CA ALA A 193 -1.27 22.47 -0.17
C ALA A 193 -0.60 22.85 -1.50
N THR A 194 -1.41 23.09 -2.53
CA THR A 194 -0.95 23.69 -3.79
C THR A 194 -0.23 24.99 -3.43
N PRO A 195 1.03 25.19 -3.87
CA PRO A 195 1.73 26.45 -3.62
C PRO A 195 0.97 27.63 -4.20
#